data_AF-A0A939ASE7-F1
#
_entry.id   AF-A0A939ASE7-F1
#
_cell.length_a   1.000
_cell.length_b   1.000
_cell.length_c   1.000
_cell.angle_alpha   90.00
_cell.angle_beta   90.00
_cell.angle_gamma   90.00
#
_symmetry.space_group_name_H-M   'P 1'
#
loop_
_entity.id
_entity.type
_entity.pdbx_description
1 polymer ?
#
loop_
_entity_poly.entity_id
_entity_poly.type
_entity_poly.pdbx_seq_one_letter_code
_entity_poly.pdbx_strand_id
1 'polypeptide(L)'
;MLEEEIRRFLQIALALNASVGQRTGVEPLLSTETYDYGFPAPAWDWEEIGRQIEELRPAISSFPAARAGFLADLTTSFEMMAREGQGDRVPYAERVVAYLQVPGERVPQATIAALAEDLRGLLVAEGYADDLAIALPQWIERRSIRGEALQTLAEELMEQARTTTNERIMPLPAEHRVELSFPKNFPFNGYSAYKRDYRGTVELNGDIGWHIPALKHLVCHEAFPGHQTFSALRELRYRQGLIPVEGTLYFSNTPITPIVEGAAEIGQELLGMVKTADDRLFDVYNRYQSACATNLAFDCNADGKDQETAVREYMALTHVPRGQAERRYRFWSHPLWQTGFPHYWYGREFMQECYQRMAADVPRFVEMIYTEPHTVRTLREAVLTA
;
A
#
# COMPACT_ATOMS: atom_id res chain seq x y z
N MET A 1 4.66 -25.20 -20.66
CA MET A 1 6.10 -24.94 -20.44
C MET A 1 6.23 -23.44 -20.36
N LEU A 2 6.90 -22.90 -19.34
CA LEU A 2 7.04 -21.45 -19.16
C LEU A 2 7.84 -20.84 -20.32
N GLU A 3 7.35 -19.75 -20.92
CA GLU A 3 8.08 -19.00 -21.95
C GLU A 3 9.44 -18.52 -21.41
N GLU A 4 10.46 -18.47 -22.27
CA GLU A 4 11.83 -18.16 -21.85
C GLU A 4 11.97 -16.74 -21.32
N GLU A 5 11.25 -15.80 -21.94
CA GLU A 5 11.18 -14.39 -21.51
C GLU A 5 10.54 -14.26 -20.13
N ILE A 6 9.50 -15.05 -19.84
CA ILE A 6 8.83 -15.03 -18.53
C ILE A 6 9.72 -15.66 -17.46
N ARG A 7 10.41 -16.76 -17.80
CA ARG A 7 11.43 -17.34 -16.92
C ARG A 7 12.48 -16.31 -16.56
N ARG A 8 13.01 -15.58 -17.56
CA ARG A 8 14.01 -14.52 -17.35
C ARG A 8 13.46 -13.39 -16.46
N PHE A 9 12.25 -12.92 -16.74
CA PHE A 9 11.58 -11.90 -15.94
C PHE A 9 11.46 -12.29 -14.46
N LEU A 10 11.02 -13.51 -14.18
CA LEU A 10 10.93 -14.04 -12.82
C LEU A 10 12.31 -14.23 -12.17
N GLN A 11 13.32 -14.67 -12.93
CA GLN A 11 14.71 -14.77 -12.44
C GLN A 11 15.28 -13.40 -12.04
N ILE A 12 15.01 -12.35 -12.83
CA ILE A 12 15.36 -10.96 -12.49
C ILE A 12 14.69 -10.56 -11.18
N ALA A 13 13.38 -10.78 -11.04
CA ALA A 13 12.64 -10.45 -9.82
C ALA A 13 13.20 -11.18 -8.59
N LEU A 14 13.53 -12.47 -8.71
CA LEU A 14 14.13 -13.26 -7.63
C LEU A 14 15.53 -12.78 -7.26
N ALA A 15 16.37 -12.45 -8.26
CA ALA A 15 17.69 -11.89 -8.03
C ALA A 15 17.59 -10.55 -7.30
N LEU A 16 16.72 -9.65 -7.76
CA LEU A 16 16.47 -8.36 -7.12
C LEU A 16 15.96 -8.52 -5.68
N ASN A 17 15.05 -9.47 -5.42
CA ASN A 17 14.58 -9.74 -4.06
C ASN A 17 15.75 -10.09 -3.12
N ALA A 18 16.65 -10.98 -3.54
CA ALA A 18 17.82 -11.35 -2.76
C ALA A 18 18.84 -10.19 -2.63
N SER A 19 19.16 -9.51 -3.73
CA SER A 19 20.17 -8.44 -3.73
C SER A 19 19.71 -7.20 -2.94
N VAL A 20 18.45 -6.78 -3.08
CA VAL A 20 17.89 -5.68 -2.29
C VAL A 20 17.78 -6.11 -0.83
N GLY A 21 17.31 -7.32 -0.55
CA GLY A 21 17.21 -7.87 0.80
C GLY A 21 18.54 -7.85 1.55
N GLN A 22 19.61 -8.34 0.91
CA GLN A 22 20.98 -8.26 1.43
C GLN A 22 21.44 -6.82 1.67
N ARG A 23 21.09 -5.89 0.78
CA ARG A 23 21.48 -4.47 0.88
C ARG A 23 20.75 -3.74 2.02
N THR A 24 19.48 -4.04 2.25
CA THR A 24 18.63 -3.27 3.17
C THR A 24 18.32 -3.99 4.48
N GLY A 25 18.62 -5.28 4.60
CA GLY A 25 18.28 -6.11 5.75
C GLY A 25 16.78 -6.39 5.91
N VAL A 26 16.01 -6.27 4.82
CA VAL A 26 14.55 -6.48 4.82
C VAL A 26 14.22 -7.57 3.81
N GLU A 27 13.73 -8.71 4.31
CA GLU A 27 13.31 -9.85 3.50
C GLU A 27 12.08 -10.55 4.10
N PRO A 28 11.20 -11.15 3.27
CA PRO A 28 11.18 -11.06 1.81
C PRO A 28 10.51 -9.76 1.30
N LEU A 29 10.89 -9.30 0.09
CA LEU A 29 10.28 -8.14 -0.59
C LEU A 29 9.27 -8.53 -1.65
N LEU A 30 9.33 -9.81 -2.03
CA LEU A 30 8.48 -10.49 -2.98
C LEU A 30 7.62 -11.52 -2.24
N SER A 31 6.44 -11.82 -2.78
CA SER A 31 5.50 -12.84 -2.28
C SER A 31 5.98 -14.30 -2.42
N THR A 32 7.24 -14.59 -2.12
CA THR A 32 7.85 -15.94 -2.21
C THR A 32 7.36 -16.90 -1.13
N GLU A 33 6.75 -16.39 -0.06
CA GLU A 33 6.05 -17.24 0.92
C GLU A 33 4.70 -17.77 0.38
N THR A 34 4.13 -17.08 -0.61
CA THR A 34 2.85 -17.44 -1.24
C THR A 34 3.04 -18.28 -2.49
N TYR A 35 3.96 -17.88 -3.37
CA TYR A 35 4.11 -18.46 -4.70
C TYR A 35 5.49 -19.10 -4.86
N ASP A 36 5.49 -20.36 -5.30
CA ASP A 36 6.69 -21.04 -5.80
C ASP A 36 6.80 -20.82 -7.32
N TYR A 37 7.88 -20.17 -7.73
CA TYR A 37 8.16 -19.89 -9.14
C TYR A 37 8.86 -21.06 -9.87
N GLY A 38 9.22 -22.13 -9.14
CA GLY A 38 9.73 -23.38 -9.70
C GLY A 38 11.23 -23.39 -10.01
N PHE A 39 11.97 -22.36 -9.58
CA PHE A 39 13.42 -22.27 -9.69
C PHE A 39 14.01 -21.35 -8.62
N PRO A 40 15.27 -21.58 -8.19
CA PRO A 40 15.93 -20.73 -7.22
C PRO A 40 16.27 -19.35 -7.81
N ALA A 41 16.47 -18.37 -6.92
CA ALA A 41 17.06 -17.10 -7.30
C ALA A 41 18.46 -17.32 -7.91
N PRO A 42 18.76 -16.77 -9.09
CA PRO A 42 20.11 -16.86 -9.64
C PRO A 42 21.07 -15.99 -8.81
N ALA A 43 22.32 -16.43 -8.70
CA ALA A 43 23.39 -15.70 -8.01
C ALA A 43 24.01 -14.64 -8.94
N TRP A 44 23.19 -13.67 -9.36
CA TRP A 44 23.62 -12.54 -10.19
C TRP A 44 24.04 -11.36 -9.33
N ASP A 45 25.09 -10.66 -9.73
CA ASP A 45 25.41 -9.34 -9.20
C ASP A 45 24.55 -8.25 -9.88
N TRP A 46 24.67 -7.00 -9.43
CA TRP A 46 23.87 -5.91 -9.95
C TRP A 46 24.12 -5.59 -11.43
N GLU A 47 25.33 -5.84 -11.94
CA GLU A 47 25.68 -5.64 -13.35
C GLU A 47 24.97 -6.68 -14.22
N GLU A 48 25.04 -7.94 -13.80
CA GLU A 48 24.35 -9.04 -14.47
C GLU A 48 22.83 -8.86 -14.47
N ILE A 49 22.24 -8.45 -13.34
CA ILE A 49 20.80 -8.13 -13.27
C ILE A 49 20.44 -7.05 -14.31
N GLY A 50 21.24 -5.99 -14.41
CA GLY A 50 21.06 -4.93 -15.41
C GLY A 50 21.09 -5.47 -16.84
N ARG A 51 22.08 -6.30 -17.17
CA ARG A 51 22.17 -6.95 -18.49
C ARG A 51 20.94 -7.81 -18.81
N GLN A 52 20.47 -8.61 -17.85
CA GLN A 52 19.28 -9.46 -18.04
C GLN A 52 18.02 -8.63 -18.31
N ILE A 53 17.89 -7.47 -17.66
CA ILE A 53 16.83 -6.50 -17.92
C ILE A 53 16.92 -5.95 -19.35
N GLU A 54 18.10 -5.47 -19.77
CA GLU A 54 18.32 -4.92 -21.11
C GLU A 54 17.96 -5.92 -22.21
N GLU A 55 18.35 -7.18 -22.05
CA GLU A 55 18.04 -8.24 -23.01
C GLU A 55 16.55 -8.64 -23.00
N LEU A 56 15.86 -8.54 -21.85
CA LEU A 56 14.43 -8.84 -21.75
C LEU A 56 13.55 -7.78 -22.44
N ARG A 57 13.91 -6.50 -22.31
CA ARG A 57 13.10 -5.36 -22.78
C ARG A 57 12.54 -5.50 -24.20
N PRO A 58 13.34 -5.77 -25.25
CA PRO A 58 12.80 -5.86 -26.61
C PRO A 58 11.82 -7.03 -26.78
N ALA A 59 12.01 -8.13 -26.04
CA ALA A 59 11.20 -9.33 -26.14
C ALA A 59 9.79 -9.15 -25.52
N ILE A 60 9.62 -8.22 -24.57
CA ILE A 60 8.33 -7.92 -23.94
C ILE A 60 7.26 -7.52 -24.99
N SER A 61 7.67 -6.84 -26.06
CA SER A 61 6.76 -6.39 -27.13
C SER A 61 6.10 -7.53 -27.92
N SER A 62 6.59 -8.77 -27.79
CA SER A 62 6.01 -9.95 -28.43
C SER A 62 4.74 -10.47 -27.73
N PHE A 63 4.49 -10.06 -26.49
CA PHE A 63 3.31 -10.45 -25.73
C PHE A 63 2.07 -9.61 -26.13
N PRO A 64 0.84 -10.12 -25.89
CA PRO A 64 -0.37 -9.32 -26.03
C PRO A 64 -0.29 -8.02 -25.22
N ALA A 65 -0.88 -6.94 -25.75
CA ALA A 65 -0.68 -5.57 -25.26
C ALA A 65 -0.84 -5.40 -23.74
N ALA A 66 -1.88 -6.01 -23.13
CA ALA A 66 -2.09 -5.94 -21.68
C ALA A 66 -0.94 -6.58 -20.88
N ARG A 67 -0.52 -7.80 -21.27
CA ARG A 67 0.59 -8.54 -20.66
C ARG A 67 1.92 -7.82 -20.87
N ALA A 68 2.17 -7.32 -22.08
CA ALA A 68 3.35 -6.53 -22.41
C ALA A 68 3.44 -5.24 -21.58
N GLY A 69 2.31 -4.54 -21.41
CA GLY A 69 2.24 -3.32 -20.60
C GLY A 69 2.58 -3.57 -19.14
N PHE A 70 2.01 -4.62 -18.54
CA PHE A 70 2.31 -5.03 -17.16
C PHE A 70 3.79 -5.38 -16.97
N LEU A 71 4.34 -6.20 -17.87
CA LEU A 71 5.75 -6.61 -17.83
C LEU A 71 6.69 -5.40 -17.99
N ALA A 72 6.45 -4.53 -18.98
CA ALA A 72 7.29 -3.37 -19.25
C ALA A 72 7.36 -2.40 -18.07
N ASP A 73 6.23 -2.20 -17.39
CA ASP A 73 6.14 -1.32 -16.23
C ASP A 73 6.89 -1.88 -15.02
N LEU A 74 6.73 -3.17 -14.72
CA LEU A 74 7.52 -3.83 -13.67
C LEU A 74 9.02 -3.84 -14.01
N THR A 75 9.38 -4.15 -15.25
CA THR A 75 10.78 -4.11 -15.70
C THR A 75 11.40 -2.71 -15.55
N THR A 76 10.62 -1.64 -15.70
CA THR A 76 11.10 -0.26 -15.45
C THR A 76 11.45 -0.04 -13.97
N SER A 77 10.63 -0.55 -13.05
CA SER A 77 10.96 -0.51 -11.62
C SER A 77 12.17 -1.39 -11.27
N PHE A 78 12.32 -2.55 -11.92
CA PHE A 78 13.46 -3.45 -11.75
C PHE A 78 14.77 -2.81 -12.22
N GLU A 79 14.75 -2.07 -13.32
CA GLU A 79 15.92 -1.29 -13.79
C GLU A 79 16.31 -0.23 -12.77
N MET A 80 15.34 0.46 -12.16
CA MET A 80 15.63 1.43 -11.11
C MET A 80 16.33 0.76 -9.91
N MET A 81 15.87 -0.43 -9.48
CA MET A 81 16.54 -1.19 -8.41
C MET A 81 17.98 -1.56 -8.78
N ALA A 82 18.19 -2.04 -10.01
CA ALA A 82 19.50 -2.44 -10.51
C ALA A 82 20.48 -1.25 -10.55
N ARG A 83 20.04 -0.11 -11.10
CA ARG A 83 20.82 1.14 -11.14
C ARG A 83 21.24 1.58 -9.75
N GLU A 84 20.31 1.62 -8.80
CA GLU A 84 20.64 1.96 -7.40
C GLU A 84 21.59 0.94 -6.77
N GLY A 85 21.45 -0.34 -7.12
CA GLY A 85 22.35 -1.41 -6.70
C GLY A 85 23.79 -1.23 -7.22
N GLN A 86 23.92 -0.70 -8.44
CA GLN A 86 25.20 -0.33 -9.07
C GLN A 86 25.78 0.99 -8.53
N GLY A 87 25.04 1.70 -7.67
CA GLY A 87 25.50 2.93 -7.01
C GLY A 87 25.05 4.23 -7.67
N ASP A 88 24.14 4.17 -8.66
CA ASP A 88 23.56 5.37 -9.26
C ASP A 88 22.87 6.23 -8.19
N ARG A 89 23.09 7.55 -8.28
CA ARG A 89 22.39 8.55 -7.46
C ARG A 89 21.27 9.17 -8.27
N VAL A 90 20.10 8.57 -8.22
CA VAL A 90 18.90 9.06 -8.91
C VAL A 90 18.13 10.02 -8.00
N PRO A 91 17.68 11.19 -8.50
CA PRO A 91 16.84 12.10 -7.72
C PRO A 91 15.60 11.41 -7.15
N TYR A 92 15.21 11.76 -5.93
CA TYR A 92 14.09 11.11 -5.22
C TYR A 92 12.78 11.15 -6.02
N ALA A 93 12.45 12.28 -6.65
CA ALA A 93 11.29 12.43 -7.52
C ALA A 93 11.26 11.42 -8.67
N GLU A 94 12.39 11.23 -9.35
CA GLU A 94 12.52 10.28 -10.47
C GLU A 94 12.37 8.84 -9.99
N ARG A 95 12.93 8.51 -8.81
CA ARG A 95 12.73 7.20 -8.19
C ARG A 95 11.26 6.92 -7.90
N VAL A 96 10.53 7.89 -7.32
CA VAL A 96 9.09 7.75 -7.02
C VAL A 96 8.30 7.46 -8.30
N VAL A 97 8.56 8.18 -9.39
CA VAL A 97 7.90 7.95 -10.69
C VAL A 97 8.23 6.56 -11.23
N ALA A 98 9.50 6.17 -11.25
CA ALA A 98 9.94 4.89 -11.80
C ALA A 98 9.42 3.68 -11.00
N TYR A 99 9.39 3.80 -9.66
CA TYR A 99 8.91 2.73 -8.80
C TYR A 99 7.40 2.66 -8.75
N LEU A 100 6.69 3.77 -8.63
CA LEU A 100 5.27 3.75 -8.27
C LEU A 100 4.35 4.16 -9.43
N GLN A 101 4.87 4.79 -10.49
CA GLN A 101 4.03 5.41 -11.54
C GLN A 101 3.01 6.43 -11.00
N VAL A 102 3.32 7.04 -9.85
CA VAL A 102 2.58 8.17 -9.28
C VAL A 102 3.37 9.47 -9.50
N PRO A 103 2.76 10.65 -9.30
CA PRO A 103 3.48 11.90 -9.37
C PRO A 103 4.71 11.92 -8.44
N GLY A 104 5.88 12.22 -9.00
CA GLY A 104 7.13 12.43 -8.27
C GLY A 104 7.24 13.82 -7.66
N GLU A 105 6.13 14.36 -7.15
CA GLU A 105 6.04 15.74 -6.68
C GLU A 105 5.42 15.83 -5.28
N ARG A 106 5.60 16.99 -4.65
CA ARG A 106 4.92 17.31 -3.38
C ARG A 106 3.44 17.53 -3.63
N VAL A 107 2.63 17.16 -2.64
CA VAL A 107 1.22 17.50 -2.59
C VAL A 107 1.08 19.03 -2.53
N PRO A 108 0.25 19.65 -3.40
CA PRO A 108 0.06 21.08 -3.39
C PRO A 108 -0.38 21.60 -2.02
N GLN A 109 0.20 22.71 -1.57
CA GLN A 109 -0.12 23.30 -0.27
C GLN A 109 -1.61 23.68 -0.14
N ALA A 110 -2.24 24.09 -1.25
CA ALA A 110 -3.68 24.38 -1.29
C ALA A 110 -4.53 23.14 -0.97
N THR A 111 -4.10 21.95 -1.41
CA THR A 111 -4.78 20.68 -1.11
C THR A 111 -4.68 20.33 0.37
N ILE A 112 -3.49 20.48 0.96
CA ILE A 112 -3.27 20.27 2.40
C ILE A 112 -4.11 21.24 3.22
N ALA A 113 -4.15 22.53 2.83
CA ALA A 113 -4.96 23.55 3.48
C ALA A 113 -6.47 23.25 3.40
N ALA A 114 -6.95 22.77 2.25
CA ALA A 114 -8.35 22.36 2.08
C ALA A 114 -8.71 21.18 2.98
N LEU A 115 -7.86 20.15 3.08
CA LEU A 115 -8.08 19.02 3.99
C LEU A 115 -8.12 19.44 5.47
N ALA A 116 -7.25 20.38 5.86
CA ALA A 116 -7.25 20.92 7.22
C ALA A 116 -8.55 21.70 7.52
N GLU A 117 -9.07 22.45 6.54
CA GLU A 117 -10.33 23.18 6.67
C GLU A 117 -11.53 22.23 6.71
N ASP A 118 -11.57 21.20 5.86
CA ASP A 118 -12.61 20.17 5.88
C ASP A 118 -12.64 19.45 7.23
N LEU A 119 -11.46 19.06 7.74
CA LEU A 119 -11.33 18.42 9.04
C LEU A 119 -11.83 19.31 10.18
N ARG A 120 -11.47 20.59 10.15
CA ARG A 120 -11.94 21.60 11.12
C ARG A 120 -13.47 21.75 11.05
N GLY A 121 -14.03 21.89 9.85
CA GLY A 121 -15.46 22.02 9.63
C GLY A 121 -16.25 20.82 10.16
N LEU A 122 -15.77 19.60 9.92
CA LEU A 122 -16.36 18.38 10.45
C LEU A 122 -16.29 18.32 11.99
N LEU A 123 -15.17 18.73 12.59
CA LEU A 123 -15.03 18.77 14.04
C LEU A 123 -15.97 19.80 14.67
N VAL A 124 -16.09 21.00 14.09
CA VAL A 124 -17.02 22.03 14.56
C VAL A 124 -18.47 21.56 14.44
N ALA A 125 -18.84 20.87 13.36
CA ALA A 125 -20.17 20.30 13.19
C ALA A 125 -20.51 19.25 14.28
N GLU A 126 -19.51 18.52 14.77
CA GLU A 126 -19.63 17.58 15.89
C GLU A 126 -19.47 18.25 17.28
N GLY A 127 -19.45 19.58 17.33
CA GLY A 127 -19.44 20.37 18.57
C GLY A 127 -18.06 20.52 19.24
N TYR A 128 -16.97 20.28 18.52
CA TYR A 128 -15.62 20.59 19.00
C TYR A 128 -15.26 22.07 18.78
N ALA A 129 -14.18 22.51 19.43
CA ALA A 129 -13.64 23.84 19.23
C ALA A 129 -13.19 24.06 17.78
N ASP A 130 -13.27 25.30 17.32
CA ASP A 130 -12.71 25.76 16.03
C ASP A 130 -11.18 25.94 16.12
N ASP A 131 -10.50 24.88 16.55
CA ASP A 131 -9.05 24.80 16.69
C ASP A 131 -8.63 23.33 16.67
N LEU A 132 -7.92 22.91 15.61
CA LEU A 132 -7.47 21.53 15.44
C LEU A 132 -6.57 21.05 16.57
N ALA A 133 -5.75 21.94 17.16
CA ALA A 133 -4.85 21.60 18.26
C ALA A 133 -5.61 21.24 19.55
N ILE A 134 -6.85 21.71 19.69
CA ILE A 134 -7.73 21.40 20.83
C ILE A 134 -8.70 20.28 20.46
N ALA A 135 -9.34 20.37 19.29
CA ALA A 135 -10.41 19.50 18.86
C ALA A 135 -9.94 18.06 18.61
N LEU A 136 -8.80 17.86 17.93
CA LEU A 136 -8.32 16.52 17.58
C LEU A 136 -7.97 15.67 18.81
N PRO A 137 -7.16 16.14 19.78
CA PRO A 137 -6.88 15.36 20.99
C PRO A 137 -8.15 15.00 21.77
N GLN A 138 -9.12 15.93 21.87
CA GLN A 138 -10.39 15.67 22.53
C GLN A 138 -11.25 14.64 21.77
N TRP A 139 -11.28 14.75 20.44
CA TRP A 139 -12.01 13.82 19.59
C TRP A 139 -11.43 12.41 19.71
N ILE A 140 -10.10 12.26 19.60
CA ILE A 140 -9.37 11.00 19.77
C ILE A 140 -9.63 10.40 21.16
N GLU A 141 -9.45 11.18 22.23
CA GLU A 141 -9.56 10.64 23.60
C GLU A 141 -10.96 10.13 23.91
N ARG A 142 -12.01 10.79 23.40
CA ARG A 142 -13.40 10.33 23.55
C ARG A 142 -13.70 8.99 22.86
N ARG A 143 -12.85 8.55 21.91
CA ARG A 143 -12.99 7.27 21.19
C ARG A 143 -11.86 6.29 21.52
N SER A 144 -11.01 6.61 22.48
CA SER A 144 -9.90 5.74 22.91
C SER A 144 -10.43 4.37 23.36
N ILE A 145 -9.81 3.30 22.89
CA ILE A 145 -10.12 1.92 23.26
C ILE A 145 -8.84 1.18 23.67
N ARG A 146 -8.93 0.34 24.71
CA ARG A 146 -7.78 -0.32 25.34
C ARG A 146 -8.19 -1.67 25.92
N GLY A 147 -7.19 -2.52 26.21
CA GLY A 147 -7.39 -3.79 26.91
C GLY A 147 -8.23 -4.79 26.10
N GLU A 148 -9.02 -5.60 26.79
CA GLU A 148 -9.84 -6.66 26.18
C GLU A 148 -10.84 -6.11 25.15
N ALA A 149 -11.41 -4.92 25.40
CA ALA A 149 -12.33 -4.27 24.48
C ALA A 149 -11.72 -3.99 23.10
N LEU A 150 -10.41 -3.72 23.03
CA LEU A 150 -9.70 -3.52 21.76
C LEU A 150 -9.67 -4.82 20.94
N GLN A 151 -9.32 -5.94 21.57
CA GLN A 151 -9.29 -7.25 20.89
C GLN A 151 -10.69 -7.62 20.38
N THR A 152 -11.69 -7.59 21.27
CA THR A 152 -13.07 -7.95 20.92
C THR A 152 -13.61 -7.10 19.78
N LEU A 153 -13.44 -5.77 19.85
CA LEU A 153 -13.92 -4.89 18.79
C LEU A 153 -13.19 -5.12 17.47
N ALA A 154 -11.88 -5.37 17.50
CA ALA A 154 -11.11 -5.61 16.28
C ALA A 154 -11.54 -6.92 15.59
N GLU A 155 -11.82 -7.98 16.37
CA GLU A 155 -12.36 -9.25 15.86
C GLU A 155 -13.77 -9.06 15.26
N GLU A 156 -14.65 -8.33 15.95
CA GLU A 156 -16.01 -8.02 15.47
C GLU A 156 -15.96 -7.22 14.16
N LEU A 157 -15.11 -6.20 14.09
CA LEU A 157 -14.92 -5.40 12.88
C LEU A 157 -14.35 -6.25 11.74
N MET A 158 -13.42 -7.16 12.03
CA MET A 158 -12.82 -8.03 11.02
C MET A 158 -13.84 -9.00 10.45
N GLU A 159 -14.70 -9.58 11.29
CA GLU A 159 -15.77 -10.48 10.85
C GLU A 159 -16.86 -9.74 10.06
N GLN A 160 -17.25 -8.54 10.51
CA GLN A 160 -18.15 -7.68 9.75
C GLN A 160 -17.58 -7.35 8.37
N ALA A 161 -16.31 -6.97 8.32
CA ALA A 161 -15.64 -6.62 7.08
C ALA A 161 -15.50 -7.83 6.15
N ARG A 162 -15.18 -9.01 6.68
CA ARG A 162 -15.17 -10.28 5.93
C ARG A 162 -16.54 -10.63 5.35
N THR A 163 -17.61 -10.52 6.14
CA THR A 163 -18.98 -10.77 5.69
C THR A 163 -19.33 -9.84 4.54
N THR A 164 -19.10 -8.54 4.74
CA THR A 164 -19.40 -7.51 3.73
C THR A 164 -18.55 -7.68 2.48
N THR A 165 -17.32 -8.16 2.61
CA THR A 165 -16.42 -8.45 1.47
C THR A 165 -16.97 -9.57 0.61
N ASN A 166 -17.46 -10.66 1.21
CA ASN A 166 -18.11 -11.75 0.48
C ASN A 166 -19.39 -11.30 -0.25
N GLU A 167 -20.12 -10.34 0.32
CA GLU A 167 -21.35 -9.81 -0.25
C GLU A 167 -21.14 -8.79 -1.37
N ARG A 168 -20.17 -7.88 -1.20
CA ARG A 168 -20.03 -6.67 -2.05
C ARG A 168 -18.83 -6.68 -2.98
N ILE A 169 -17.78 -7.41 -2.62
CA ILE A 169 -16.52 -7.43 -3.37
C ILE A 169 -16.47 -8.71 -4.20
N MET A 170 -16.09 -9.82 -3.59
CA MET A 170 -16.04 -11.13 -4.22
C MET A 170 -16.05 -12.21 -3.15
N PRO A 171 -16.71 -13.36 -3.38
CA PRO A 171 -16.63 -14.49 -2.48
C PRO A 171 -15.17 -14.91 -2.25
N LEU A 172 -14.76 -14.89 -0.99
CA LEU A 172 -13.46 -15.38 -0.55
C LEU A 172 -13.44 -16.91 -0.56
N PRO A 173 -12.26 -17.54 -0.72
CA PRO A 173 -12.10 -18.98 -0.52
C PRO A 173 -12.65 -19.41 0.86
N ALA A 174 -13.42 -20.49 0.89
CA ALA A 174 -14.04 -21.00 2.13
C ALA A 174 -13.00 -21.39 3.19
N GLU A 175 -11.80 -21.77 2.73
CA GLU A 175 -10.64 -22.12 3.52
C GLU A 175 -9.92 -20.90 4.09
N HIS A 176 -10.16 -19.68 3.59
CA HIS A 176 -9.39 -18.50 4.01
C HIS A 176 -9.52 -18.22 5.51
N ARG A 177 -8.41 -18.21 6.23
CA ARG A 177 -8.32 -17.92 7.68
C ARG A 177 -7.29 -16.82 7.92
N VAL A 178 -7.66 -15.87 8.76
CA VAL A 178 -6.83 -14.75 9.19
C VAL A 178 -6.81 -14.71 10.71
N GLU A 179 -5.62 -14.73 11.30
CA GLU A 179 -5.42 -14.60 12.74
C GLU A 179 -5.06 -13.15 13.08
N LEU A 180 -5.72 -12.57 14.08
CA LEU A 180 -5.47 -11.20 14.53
C LEU A 180 -4.67 -11.20 15.83
N SER A 181 -3.63 -10.37 15.92
CA SER A 181 -2.85 -10.21 17.14
C SER A 181 -2.37 -8.78 17.38
N PHE A 182 -1.96 -8.48 18.62
CA PHE A 182 -1.45 -7.17 19.04
C PHE A 182 -0.02 -7.25 19.61
N PRO A 183 1.01 -7.44 18.77
CA PRO A 183 2.39 -7.56 19.24
C PRO A 183 2.89 -6.28 19.92
N LYS A 184 3.80 -6.45 20.88
CA LYS A 184 4.58 -5.39 21.52
C LYS A 184 5.93 -5.19 20.83
N ASN A 185 6.51 -4.01 20.97
CA ASN A 185 7.70 -3.53 20.27
C ASN A 185 7.58 -3.60 18.74
N PHE A 186 6.41 -3.28 18.22
CA PHE A 186 6.11 -3.41 16.80
C PHE A 186 6.42 -2.11 16.03
N PRO A 187 7.11 -2.15 14.88
CA PRO A 187 7.57 -0.93 14.20
C PRO A 187 6.47 -0.22 13.38
N PHE A 188 5.44 -0.95 12.94
CA PHE A 188 4.34 -0.45 12.11
C PHE A 188 3.08 -0.22 12.94
N ASN A 189 2.07 0.47 12.40
CA ASN A 189 0.75 0.56 13.07
C ASN A 189 -0.08 -0.72 12.83
N GLY A 190 0.02 -1.29 11.64
CA GLY A 190 -0.54 -2.56 11.22
C GLY A 190 0.41 -3.25 10.27
N TYR A 191 0.27 -4.57 10.13
CA TYR A 191 0.95 -5.36 9.12
C TYR A 191 0.11 -6.59 8.77
N SER A 192 0.08 -6.92 7.49
CA SER A 192 -0.62 -8.07 6.96
C SER A 192 0.39 -9.06 6.38
N ALA A 193 0.56 -10.21 7.04
CA ALA A 193 1.39 -11.29 6.54
C ALA A 193 0.50 -12.35 5.90
N TYR A 194 0.48 -12.42 4.57
CA TYR A 194 -0.19 -13.49 3.85
C TYR A 194 0.83 -14.57 3.47
N LYS A 195 0.52 -15.83 3.78
CA LYS A 195 1.39 -16.97 3.47
C LYS A 195 0.88 -17.64 2.20
N ARG A 196 0.46 -18.90 2.28
CA ARG A 196 -0.14 -19.68 1.19
C ARG A 196 -1.31 -20.48 1.76
N ASP A 197 -2.04 -21.17 0.89
CA ASP A 197 -3.17 -22.01 1.30
C ASP A 197 -4.25 -21.22 2.04
N TYR A 198 -4.42 -19.95 1.66
CA TYR A 198 -5.40 -19.05 2.27
C TYR A 198 -5.21 -18.90 3.79
N ARG A 199 -3.97 -18.71 4.22
CA ARG A 199 -3.59 -18.44 5.61
C ARG A 199 -2.84 -17.12 5.69
N GLY A 200 -3.24 -16.28 6.64
CA GLY A 200 -2.50 -15.08 6.95
C GLY A 200 -2.69 -14.63 8.40
N THR A 201 -1.90 -13.63 8.78
CA THR A 201 -1.97 -12.95 10.06
C THR A 201 -2.12 -11.45 9.84
N VAL A 202 -2.85 -10.80 10.74
CA VAL A 202 -2.92 -9.36 10.87
C VAL A 202 -2.38 -8.99 12.24
N GLU A 203 -1.38 -8.13 12.23
CA GLU A 203 -0.66 -7.69 13.42
C GLU A 203 -0.88 -6.20 13.60
N LEU A 204 -1.64 -5.81 14.62
CA LEU A 204 -1.89 -4.42 14.96
C LEU A 204 -1.00 -3.99 16.13
N ASN A 205 -0.42 -2.81 16.07
CA ASN A 205 0.56 -2.40 17.08
C ASN A 205 -0.04 -2.34 18.49
N GLY A 206 0.46 -3.17 19.41
CA GLY A 206 0.02 -3.22 20.79
C GLY A 206 0.55 -2.07 21.66
N ASP A 207 1.52 -1.28 21.18
CA ASP A 207 2.17 -0.20 21.93
C ASP A 207 1.51 1.17 21.72
N ILE A 208 0.56 1.28 20.80
CA ILE A 208 -0.10 2.55 20.49
C ILE A 208 -1.48 2.64 21.15
N GLY A 209 -1.89 3.88 21.43
CA GLY A 209 -3.28 4.14 21.80
C GLY A 209 -4.17 4.02 20.56
N TRP A 210 -5.14 3.11 20.61
CA TRP A 210 -6.14 2.96 19.55
C TRP A 210 -7.37 3.78 19.86
N HIS A 211 -8.04 4.23 18.80
CA HIS A 211 -9.39 4.75 18.85
C HIS A 211 -10.23 4.08 17.77
N ILE A 212 -11.54 3.99 18.00
CA ILE A 212 -12.47 3.18 17.19
C ILE A 212 -12.35 3.43 15.68
N PRO A 213 -12.36 4.69 15.18
CA PRO A 213 -12.25 4.94 13.74
C PRO A 213 -10.93 4.47 13.10
N ALA A 214 -9.80 4.65 13.80
CA ALA A 214 -8.51 4.18 13.32
C ALA A 214 -8.42 2.66 13.29
N LEU A 215 -8.96 2.00 14.32
CA LEU A 215 -9.01 0.54 14.38
C LEU A 215 -9.82 -0.03 13.21
N LYS A 216 -10.99 0.55 12.95
CA LYS A 216 -11.85 0.15 11.83
C LYS A 216 -11.18 0.32 10.47
N HIS A 217 -10.51 1.44 10.26
CA HIS A 217 -9.72 1.65 9.04
C HIS A 217 -8.63 0.60 8.89
N LEU A 218 -7.82 0.37 9.92
CA LEU A 218 -6.71 -0.58 9.87
C LEU A 218 -7.18 -2.02 9.69
N VAL A 219 -8.28 -2.43 10.33
CA VAL A 219 -8.88 -3.75 10.09
C VAL A 219 -9.28 -3.90 8.61
N CYS A 220 -9.85 -2.85 8.01
CA CYS A 220 -10.22 -2.93 6.59
C CYS A 220 -9.00 -2.94 5.66
N HIS A 221 -7.98 -2.14 6.00
CA HIS A 221 -6.74 -1.99 5.25
C HIS A 221 -5.90 -3.28 5.28
N GLU A 222 -5.69 -3.86 6.46
CA GLU A 222 -4.83 -5.03 6.62
C GLU A 222 -5.55 -6.34 6.28
N ALA A 223 -6.86 -6.43 6.57
CA ALA A 223 -7.64 -7.65 6.39
C ALA A 223 -8.61 -7.56 5.18
N PHE A 224 -9.82 -7.06 5.42
CA PHE A 224 -10.95 -7.18 4.51
C PHE A 224 -11.54 -5.80 4.22
N PRO A 225 -11.57 -5.30 2.97
CA PRO A 225 -11.22 -5.97 1.73
C PRO A 225 -9.76 -5.72 1.33
N GLY A 226 -8.88 -5.29 2.24
CA GLY A 226 -7.51 -4.91 1.92
C GLY A 226 -6.56 -6.07 1.65
N HIS A 227 -5.37 -6.06 2.26
CA HIS A 227 -4.26 -6.94 1.87
C HIS A 227 -4.59 -8.44 1.90
N GLN A 228 -5.28 -8.95 2.94
CA GLN A 228 -5.63 -10.38 3.00
C GLN A 228 -6.58 -10.78 1.87
N THR A 229 -7.51 -9.90 1.50
CA THR A 229 -8.44 -10.14 0.39
C THR A 229 -7.71 -10.13 -0.95
N PHE A 230 -6.83 -9.15 -1.17
CA PHE A 230 -6.00 -9.07 -2.37
C PHE A 230 -5.21 -10.35 -2.60
N SER A 231 -4.49 -10.81 -1.58
CA SER A 231 -3.67 -12.00 -1.68
C SER A 231 -4.50 -13.28 -1.84
N ALA A 232 -5.60 -13.43 -1.10
CA ALA A 232 -6.47 -14.61 -1.18
C ALA A 232 -7.16 -14.76 -2.55
N LEU A 233 -7.64 -13.66 -3.12
CA LEU A 233 -8.29 -13.70 -4.44
C LEU A 233 -7.28 -13.95 -5.56
N ARG A 234 -6.07 -13.38 -5.50
CA ARG A 234 -5.03 -13.70 -6.48
C ARG A 234 -4.54 -15.14 -6.36
N GLU A 235 -4.35 -15.66 -5.16
CA GLU A 235 -4.00 -17.07 -4.98
C GLU A 235 -5.08 -17.98 -5.57
N LEU A 236 -6.36 -17.67 -5.35
CA LEU A 236 -7.48 -18.42 -5.93
C LEU A 236 -7.42 -18.40 -7.47
N ARG A 237 -7.26 -17.22 -8.06
CA ARG A 237 -7.21 -17.06 -9.52
C ARG A 237 -5.99 -17.74 -10.13
N TYR A 238 -4.86 -17.73 -9.44
CA TYR A 238 -3.65 -18.42 -9.87
C TYR A 238 -3.87 -19.94 -9.87
N ARG A 239 -4.45 -20.48 -8.80
CA ARG A 239 -4.80 -21.92 -8.69
C ARG A 239 -5.81 -22.35 -9.74
N GLN A 240 -6.69 -21.46 -10.19
CA GLN A 240 -7.66 -21.69 -11.27
C GLN A 240 -7.03 -21.55 -12.67
N GLY A 241 -5.77 -21.12 -12.80
CA GLY A 241 -5.12 -20.86 -14.08
C GLY A 241 -5.64 -19.62 -14.80
N LEU A 242 -6.27 -18.68 -14.08
CA LEU A 242 -6.85 -17.46 -14.63
C LEU A 242 -5.88 -16.26 -14.61
N ILE A 243 -4.86 -16.30 -13.77
CA ILE A 243 -3.72 -15.37 -13.85
C ILE A 243 -2.44 -16.16 -14.14
N PRO A 244 -1.59 -15.66 -15.04
CA PRO A 244 -0.29 -16.28 -15.30
C PRO A 244 0.64 -16.04 -14.10
N VAL A 245 1.74 -16.80 -14.03
CA VAL A 245 2.64 -16.80 -12.87
C VAL A 245 3.33 -15.44 -12.63
N GLU A 246 3.71 -14.71 -13.68
CA GLU A 246 4.23 -13.35 -13.57
C GLU A 246 3.17 -12.38 -13.03
N GLY A 247 1.89 -12.69 -13.29
CA GLY A 247 0.74 -12.00 -12.75
C GLY A 247 0.46 -12.35 -11.30
N THR A 248 1.34 -13.05 -10.58
CA THR A 248 1.28 -13.19 -9.13
C THR A 248 2.33 -12.35 -8.40
N LEU A 249 3.27 -11.74 -9.12
CA LEU A 249 4.31 -10.92 -8.50
C LEU A 249 3.69 -9.75 -7.73
N TYR A 250 3.99 -9.70 -6.45
CA TYR A 250 3.83 -8.52 -5.61
C TYR A 250 5.18 -8.19 -4.98
N PHE A 251 5.87 -7.21 -5.56
CA PHE A 251 7.18 -6.74 -5.12
C PHE A 251 7.01 -5.33 -4.55
N SER A 252 7.52 -5.10 -3.34
CA SER A 252 7.51 -3.78 -2.69
C SER A 252 8.20 -2.70 -3.53
N ASN A 253 7.68 -1.47 -3.57
CA ASN A 253 8.17 -0.40 -4.44
C ASN A 253 8.12 -0.75 -5.94
N THR A 254 6.96 -1.24 -6.41
CA THR A 254 6.72 -1.38 -7.85
C THR A 254 5.38 -0.75 -8.23
N PRO A 255 5.07 -0.58 -9.53
CA PRO A 255 3.87 0.15 -9.96
C PRO A 255 2.54 -0.54 -9.59
N ILE A 256 2.60 -1.72 -8.97
CA ILE A 256 1.44 -2.37 -8.37
C ILE A 256 1.16 -1.88 -6.94
N THR A 257 2.20 -1.44 -6.21
CA THR A 257 2.08 -1.06 -4.80
C THR A 257 1.02 0.04 -4.58
N PRO A 258 0.95 1.12 -5.40
CA PRO A 258 -0.10 2.13 -5.20
C PRO A 258 -1.52 1.63 -5.48
N ILE A 259 -1.69 0.58 -6.28
CA ILE A 259 -3.00 -0.06 -6.47
C ILE A 259 -3.39 -0.80 -5.19
N VAL A 260 -2.48 -1.62 -4.65
CA VAL A 260 -2.75 -2.45 -3.46
C VAL A 260 -2.99 -1.57 -2.24
N GLU A 261 -2.07 -0.64 -1.96
CA GLU A 261 -2.17 0.29 -0.83
C GLU A 261 -3.37 1.24 -1.01
N GLY A 262 -3.56 1.76 -2.21
CA GLY A 262 -4.70 2.63 -2.51
C GLY A 262 -6.05 1.93 -2.32
N ALA A 263 -6.18 0.67 -2.73
CA ALA A 263 -7.38 -0.14 -2.55
C ALA A 263 -7.64 -0.43 -1.06
N ALA A 264 -6.58 -0.70 -0.30
CA ALA A 264 -6.65 -0.88 1.15
C ALA A 264 -7.08 0.41 1.87
N GLU A 265 -6.55 1.56 1.44
CA GLU A 265 -6.90 2.88 1.97
C GLU A 265 -8.39 3.23 1.78
N ILE A 266 -8.96 2.90 0.62
CA ILE A 266 -10.41 3.10 0.35
C ILE A 266 -11.27 1.89 0.77
N GLY A 267 -10.70 0.88 1.42
CA GLY A 267 -11.39 -0.39 1.71
C GLY A 267 -12.68 -0.23 2.51
N GLN A 268 -12.72 0.72 3.46
CA GLN A 268 -13.95 1.05 4.19
C GLN A 268 -15.06 1.60 3.30
N GLU A 269 -14.70 2.41 2.29
CA GLU A 269 -15.65 2.97 1.33
C GLU A 269 -16.19 1.88 0.41
N LEU A 270 -15.32 0.99 -0.09
CA LEU A 270 -15.71 -0.16 -0.91
C LEU A 270 -16.73 -1.05 -0.20
N LEU A 271 -16.57 -1.25 1.10
CA LEU A 271 -17.53 -2.01 1.92
C LEU A 271 -18.79 -1.20 2.29
N GLY A 272 -18.85 0.10 2.01
CA GLY A 272 -19.90 0.99 2.49
C GLY A 272 -19.95 1.05 4.02
N MET A 273 -18.79 0.92 4.66
CA MET A 273 -18.64 0.95 6.12
C MET A 273 -18.41 2.38 6.65
N VAL A 274 -18.16 3.37 5.80
CA VAL A 274 -18.15 4.78 6.18
C VAL A 274 -19.59 5.25 6.44
N LYS A 275 -20.05 5.15 7.70
CA LYS A 275 -21.47 5.35 8.08
C LYS A 275 -21.68 6.48 9.09
N THR A 276 -20.70 6.75 9.92
CA THR A 276 -20.79 7.71 11.02
C THR A 276 -20.01 8.99 10.72
N ALA A 277 -20.27 10.05 11.50
CA ALA A 277 -19.45 11.26 11.45
C ALA A 277 -17.98 10.97 11.82
N ASP A 278 -17.76 10.09 12.80
CA ASP A 278 -16.42 9.66 13.21
C ASP A 278 -15.66 8.92 12.09
N ASP A 279 -16.34 8.13 11.26
CA ASP A 279 -15.72 7.48 10.09
C ASP A 279 -15.25 8.51 9.06
N ARG A 280 -16.09 9.52 8.76
CA ARG A 280 -15.77 10.59 7.80
C ARG A 280 -14.65 11.49 8.32
N LEU A 281 -14.73 11.85 9.60
CA LEU A 281 -13.68 12.59 10.29
C LEU A 281 -12.33 11.88 10.20
N PHE A 282 -12.32 10.56 10.44
CA PHE A 282 -11.08 9.80 10.36
C PHE A 282 -10.55 9.67 8.93
N ASP A 283 -11.41 9.45 7.92
CA ASP A 283 -10.97 9.42 6.52
C ASP A 283 -10.27 10.74 6.13
N VAL A 284 -10.88 11.89 6.43
CA VAL A 284 -10.26 13.19 6.16
C VAL A 284 -8.98 13.39 6.97
N TYR A 285 -8.96 12.98 8.24
CA TYR A 285 -7.77 13.08 9.09
C TYR A 285 -6.61 12.21 8.57
N ASN A 286 -6.88 10.99 8.15
CA ASN A 286 -5.88 10.08 7.59
C ASN A 286 -5.33 10.61 6.26
N ARG A 287 -6.21 11.13 5.38
CA ARG A 287 -5.81 11.81 4.13
C ARG A 287 -4.91 13.01 4.40
N TYR A 288 -5.28 13.85 5.36
CA TYR A 288 -4.48 15.00 5.77
C TYR A 288 -3.10 14.58 6.30
N GLN A 289 -3.05 13.55 7.15
CA GLN A 289 -1.79 12.99 7.64
C GLN A 289 -0.91 12.48 6.51
N SER A 290 -1.46 11.69 5.58
CA SER A 290 -0.74 11.14 4.43
C SER A 290 -0.20 12.24 3.51
N ALA A 291 -0.99 13.28 3.22
CA ALA A 291 -0.55 14.42 2.41
C ALA A 291 0.65 15.17 3.04
N CYS A 292 0.55 15.51 4.32
CA CYS A 292 1.64 16.16 5.07
C CYS A 292 2.88 15.27 5.11
N ALA A 293 2.69 13.98 5.36
CA ALA A 293 3.76 13.00 5.42
C ALA A 293 4.45 12.80 4.07
N THR A 294 3.72 12.83 2.95
CA THR A 294 4.30 12.77 1.61
C THR A 294 5.23 13.96 1.37
N ASN A 295 4.81 15.18 1.73
CA ASN A 295 5.68 16.36 1.59
C ASN A 295 6.93 16.26 2.45
N LEU A 296 6.81 15.80 3.70
CA LEU A 296 7.97 15.57 4.57
C LEU A 296 8.89 14.47 4.05
N ALA A 297 8.35 13.43 3.39
CA ALA A 297 9.18 12.42 2.73
C ALA A 297 10.02 13.05 1.61
N PHE A 298 9.46 13.95 0.81
CA PHE A 298 10.24 14.73 -0.17
C PHE A 298 11.27 15.64 0.51
N ASP A 299 10.89 16.35 1.57
CA ASP A 299 11.82 17.24 2.27
C ASP A 299 13.01 16.49 2.86
N CYS A 300 12.78 15.30 3.43
CA CYS A 300 13.86 14.46 3.96
C CYS A 300 14.75 13.90 2.84
N ASN A 301 14.17 13.37 1.76
CA ASN A 301 14.92 12.60 0.76
C ASN A 301 15.44 13.42 -0.42
N ALA A 302 14.80 14.54 -0.76
CA ALA A 302 15.23 15.43 -1.83
C ALA A 302 16.00 16.65 -1.29
N ASP A 303 15.57 17.21 -0.16
CA ASP A 303 16.11 18.48 0.35
C ASP A 303 17.02 18.31 1.59
N GLY A 304 17.11 17.10 2.13
CA GLY A 304 17.97 16.79 3.28
C GLY A 304 17.47 17.33 4.62
N LYS A 305 16.14 17.51 4.78
CA LYS A 305 15.53 17.88 6.07
C LYS A 305 15.89 16.85 7.14
N ASP A 306 16.38 17.32 8.29
CA ASP A 306 16.82 16.46 9.38
C ASP A 306 15.64 15.84 10.16
N GLN A 307 15.92 14.74 10.87
CA GLN A 307 14.94 14.01 11.65
C GLN A 307 14.18 14.87 12.66
N GLU A 308 14.87 15.70 13.44
CA GLU A 308 14.23 16.44 14.52
C GLU A 308 13.29 17.51 13.96
N THR A 309 13.72 18.19 12.90
CA THR A 309 12.89 19.15 12.20
C THR A 309 11.66 18.49 11.57
N ALA A 310 11.83 17.36 10.87
CA ALA A 310 10.72 16.63 10.25
C ALA A 310 9.71 16.09 11.28
N VAL A 311 10.20 15.52 12.39
CA VAL A 311 9.34 15.01 13.48
C VAL A 311 8.55 16.15 14.13
N ARG A 312 9.20 17.28 14.46
CA ARG A 312 8.54 18.43 15.05
C ARG A 312 7.49 19.04 14.12
N GLU A 313 7.81 19.16 12.83
CA GLU A 313 6.89 19.70 11.83
C GLU A 313 5.68 18.80 11.63
N TYR A 314 5.88 17.47 11.54
CA TYR A 314 4.75 16.53 11.45
C TYR A 314 3.84 16.62 12.67
N MET A 315 4.40 16.66 13.89
CA MET A 315 3.62 16.86 15.12
C MET A 315 2.84 18.17 15.10
N ALA A 316 3.46 19.26 14.66
CA ALA A 316 2.81 20.56 14.60
C ALA A 316 1.66 20.60 13.60
N LEU A 317 1.81 19.92 12.45
CA LEU A 317 0.79 19.86 11.40
C LEU A 317 -0.37 18.93 11.78
N THR A 318 -0.08 17.74 12.31
CA THR A 318 -1.09 16.67 12.45
C THR A 318 -1.53 16.41 13.89
N HIS A 319 -0.91 17.09 14.86
CA HIS A 319 -1.18 16.97 16.29
C HIS A 319 -0.99 15.55 16.86
N VAL A 320 -0.20 14.74 16.18
CA VAL A 320 0.14 13.39 16.65
C VAL A 320 1.19 13.45 17.78
N PRO A 321 1.20 12.45 18.68
CA PRO A 321 2.28 12.30 19.66
C PRO A 321 3.64 12.05 18.98
N ARG A 322 4.71 12.46 19.66
CA ARG A 322 6.09 12.32 19.16
C ARG A 322 6.44 10.90 18.72
N GLY A 323 6.07 9.88 19.49
CA GLY A 323 6.37 8.49 19.14
C GLY A 323 5.73 8.04 17.82
N GLN A 324 4.57 8.58 17.45
CA GLN A 324 3.94 8.33 16.15
C GLN A 324 4.67 9.06 15.02
N ALA A 325 5.07 10.32 15.25
CA ALA A 325 5.88 11.07 14.31
C ALA A 325 7.24 10.41 14.03
N GLU A 326 7.91 9.91 15.06
CA GLU A 326 9.17 9.18 14.93
C GLU A 326 9.00 7.85 14.16
N ARG A 327 7.90 7.11 14.39
CA ARG A 327 7.57 5.91 13.60
C ARG A 327 7.38 6.26 12.11
N ARG A 328 6.63 7.32 11.82
CA ARG A 328 6.40 7.76 10.43
C ARG A 328 7.70 8.22 9.77
N TYR A 329 8.55 9.00 10.47
CA TYR A 329 9.87 9.38 9.98
C TYR A 329 10.72 8.16 9.61
N ARG A 330 10.78 7.13 10.48
CA ARG A 330 11.53 5.90 10.19
C ARG A 330 11.11 5.26 8.87
N PHE A 331 9.83 5.34 8.50
CA PHE A 331 9.37 4.83 7.21
C PHE A 331 9.84 5.72 6.05
N TRP A 332 9.70 7.05 6.18
CA TRP A 332 10.11 8.01 5.14
C TRP A 332 11.61 8.04 4.89
N SER A 333 12.42 7.70 5.89
CA SER A 333 13.88 7.72 5.81
C SER A 333 14.49 6.33 5.61
N HIS A 334 13.68 5.27 5.54
CA HIS A 334 14.22 3.92 5.39
C HIS A 334 14.74 3.73 3.96
N PRO A 335 15.96 3.20 3.75
CA PRO A 335 16.55 3.06 2.40
C PRO A 335 15.67 2.34 1.38
N LEU A 336 14.85 1.40 1.86
CA LEU A 336 13.82 0.72 1.08
C LEU A 336 12.48 1.46 1.06
N TRP A 337 11.88 1.75 2.22
CA TRP A 337 10.48 2.20 2.30
C TRP A 337 10.26 3.67 1.93
N GLN A 338 11.34 4.47 1.90
CA GLN A 338 11.26 5.89 1.58
C GLN A 338 10.58 6.19 0.25
N THR A 339 10.79 5.36 -0.77
CA THR A 339 10.16 5.50 -2.09
C THR A 339 8.76 4.93 -2.16
N GLY A 340 8.39 4.06 -1.22
CA GLY A 340 7.05 3.49 -1.14
C GLY A 340 6.06 4.50 -0.57
N PHE A 341 6.44 5.24 0.47
CA PHE A 341 5.50 6.07 1.24
C PHE A 341 4.53 6.95 0.43
N PRO A 342 4.93 7.61 -0.68
CA PRO A 342 4.01 8.41 -1.48
C PRO A 342 2.76 7.65 -2.00
N HIS A 343 2.75 6.31 -2.00
CA HIS A 343 1.56 5.53 -2.35
C HIS A 343 0.36 5.77 -1.41
N TYR A 344 0.58 6.14 -0.14
CA TYR A 344 -0.54 6.31 0.80
C TYR A 344 -1.41 7.51 0.41
N TRP A 345 -0.78 8.56 -0.12
CA TRP A 345 -1.49 9.68 -0.69
C TRP A 345 -1.88 9.40 -2.15
N TYR A 346 -0.91 9.23 -3.04
CA TYR A 346 -1.18 9.17 -4.47
C TYR A 346 -1.89 7.90 -4.92
N GLY A 347 -1.58 6.76 -4.29
CA GLY A 347 -2.29 5.50 -4.55
C GLY A 347 -3.74 5.58 -4.10
N ARG A 348 -4.02 6.13 -2.92
CA ARG A 348 -5.39 6.38 -2.46
C ARG A 348 -6.15 7.29 -3.44
N GLU A 349 -5.60 8.45 -3.80
CA GLU A 349 -6.29 9.39 -4.69
C GLU A 349 -6.50 8.79 -6.10
N PHE A 350 -5.52 8.02 -6.61
CA PHE A 350 -5.67 7.27 -7.85
C PHE A 350 -6.78 6.22 -7.79
N MET A 351 -6.86 5.45 -6.70
CA MET A 351 -7.89 4.43 -6.53
C MET A 351 -9.27 5.04 -6.31
N GLN A 352 -9.35 6.18 -5.62
CA GLN A 352 -10.58 6.96 -5.48
C GLN A 352 -11.09 7.45 -6.84
N GLU A 353 -10.21 8.02 -7.68
CA GLU A 353 -10.56 8.48 -9.02
C GLU A 353 -11.10 7.32 -9.88
N CYS A 354 -10.40 6.18 -9.86
CA CYS A 354 -10.84 4.99 -10.59
C CYS A 354 -12.20 4.49 -10.08
N TYR A 355 -12.39 4.43 -8.77
CA TYR A 355 -13.65 3.99 -8.16
C TYR A 355 -14.82 4.89 -8.56
N GLN A 356 -14.65 6.21 -8.48
CA GLN A 356 -15.69 7.17 -8.86
C GLN A 356 -16.05 7.05 -10.34
N ARG A 357 -15.05 6.85 -11.20
CA ARG A 357 -15.27 6.71 -12.64
C ARG A 357 -15.98 5.40 -12.99
N MET A 358 -15.73 4.34 -12.22
CA MET A 358 -16.38 3.03 -12.35
C MET A 358 -17.61 2.88 -11.45
N ALA A 359 -18.16 3.95 -10.88
CA ALA A 359 -19.27 3.85 -9.92
C ALA A 359 -20.53 3.19 -10.48
N ALA A 360 -20.72 3.21 -11.81
CA ALA A 360 -21.82 2.52 -12.49
C ALA A 360 -21.59 1.00 -12.67
N ASP A 361 -20.34 0.52 -12.56
CA ASP A 361 -19.95 -0.88 -12.69
C ASP A 361 -18.85 -1.25 -11.67
N VAL A 362 -19.22 -1.14 -10.38
CA VAL A 362 -18.37 -1.54 -9.26
C VAL A 362 -17.92 -3.01 -9.35
N PRO A 363 -18.75 -3.99 -9.78
CA PRO A 363 -18.30 -5.37 -9.95
C PRO A 363 -17.10 -5.50 -10.90
N ARG A 364 -17.10 -4.79 -12.03
CA ARG A 364 -15.95 -4.80 -12.96
C ARG A 364 -14.71 -4.17 -12.34
N PHE A 365 -14.87 -3.05 -11.64
CA PHE A 365 -13.77 -2.40 -10.93
C PHE A 365 -13.11 -3.31 -9.89
N VAL A 366 -13.91 -4.04 -9.12
CA VAL A 366 -13.42 -5.03 -8.16
C VAL A 366 -12.66 -6.16 -8.86
N GLU A 367 -13.16 -6.66 -9.99
CA GLU A 367 -12.47 -7.68 -10.77
C GLU A 367 -11.09 -7.20 -11.25
N MET A 368 -11.01 -5.98 -11.80
CA MET A 368 -9.74 -5.37 -12.23
C MET A 368 -8.71 -5.34 -11.10
N ILE A 369 -9.09 -4.89 -9.90
CA ILE A 369 -8.13 -4.69 -8.80
C ILE A 369 -7.67 -6.02 -8.20
N TYR A 370 -8.61 -6.91 -7.91
CA TYR A 370 -8.35 -8.07 -7.08
C TYR A 370 -7.93 -9.31 -7.89
N THR A 371 -8.16 -9.32 -9.20
CA THR A 371 -8.00 -10.53 -10.00
C THR A 371 -7.20 -10.35 -11.29
N GLU A 372 -6.93 -9.12 -11.73
CA GLU A 372 -6.19 -8.86 -12.95
C GLU A 372 -4.81 -8.26 -12.66
N PRO A 373 -3.76 -8.68 -13.39
CA PRO A 373 -2.42 -8.12 -13.22
C PRO A 373 -2.34 -6.73 -13.82
N HIS A 374 -2.43 -5.71 -12.97
CA HIS A 374 -2.29 -4.32 -13.34
C HIS A 374 -1.12 -3.60 -12.65
N THR A 375 -0.73 -2.51 -13.29
CA THR A 375 0.10 -1.41 -12.81
C THR A 375 -0.73 -0.12 -12.82
N VAL A 376 -0.32 0.93 -12.12
CA VAL A 376 -1.07 2.21 -12.12
C VAL A 376 -1.43 2.67 -13.54
N ARG A 377 -0.46 2.62 -14.48
CA ARG A 377 -0.71 3.00 -15.88
C ARG A 377 -1.73 2.09 -16.57
N THR A 378 -1.56 0.77 -16.49
CA THR A 378 -2.44 -0.19 -17.19
C THR A 378 -3.83 -0.25 -16.57
N LEU A 379 -3.98 -0.06 -15.25
CA LEU A 379 -5.30 0.07 -14.61
C LEU A 379 -6.00 1.35 -15.05
N ARG A 380 -5.27 2.48 -15.12
CA ARG A 380 -5.82 3.74 -15.62
C ARG A 380 -6.36 3.56 -17.04
N GLU A 381 -5.59 2.94 -17.93
CA GLU A 381 -6.03 2.64 -19.30
C GLU A 381 -7.27 1.75 -19.33
N ALA A 382 -7.30 0.67 -18.52
CA ALA A 382 -8.45 -0.24 -18.44
C ALA A 382 -9.72 0.47 -17.97
N VAL A 383 -9.63 1.28 -16.92
CA VAL A 383 -10.73 2.11 -16.41
C VAL A 383 -11.17 3.14 -17.47
N LEU A 384 -10.24 3.76 -18.21
CA LEU A 384 -10.56 4.70 -19.28
C LEU A 384 -11.42 4.10 -20.40
N THR A 385 -11.27 2.81 -20.65
CA THR A 385 -11.92 2.07 -21.75
C THR A 385 -13.14 1.23 -21.35
N ALA A 386 -13.35 1.01 -20.06
CA ALA A 386 -14.56 0.38 -19.52
C ALA A 386 -15.70 1.40 -19.44
#